data_AF-A0A968WTU8-F1
#
_entry.id   AF-A0A968WTU8-F1
#
_cell.length_a   1.000
_cell.length_b   1.000
_cell.length_c   1.000
_cell.angle_alpha   90.00
_cell.angle_beta   90.00
_cell.angle_gamma   90.00
#
_symmetry.space_group_name_H-M   'P 1'
#
loop_
_entity.id
_entity.type
_entity.pdbx_description
1 polymer ?
#
loop_
_entity_poly.entity_id
_entity_poly.type
_entity_poly.pdbx_seq_one_letter_code
_entity_poly.pdbx_strand_id
1 'polypeptide(L)'
;MKKSLRFFLPLSRCSSVLLLAVFSMELAHGQPIQQPKMQFTPGAAETWNATWQGVAGRTYFPQWSPDLVTWNYMPHMEFGTGAKSLSVPDHGASQFFMRLQHVDDPSIADLTAARNADFDRDGFSNAYEIETLGTSPLLVPALVGDSDQDGLLDSWEIQYFGNLSQIANADPDGDGVNNQEEFINGSNPNHIPSTAPVPIGNLDPNTVTQVTNNWQEPVSFKVFTKI
;
A
#
# COMPACT_ATOMS: atom_id res chain seq x y z
N MET A 1 36.08 63.57 2.48
CA MET A 1 35.29 62.81 1.48
C MET A 1 33.80 63.10 1.70
N LYS A 2 33.12 63.59 0.64
CA LYS A 2 31.66 63.75 0.34
C LYS A 2 30.65 63.86 1.53
N LYS A 3 29.97 65.01 1.72
CA LYS A 3 28.59 65.41 1.26
C LYS A 3 27.51 64.35 1.56
N SER A 4 26.25 64.60 1.96
CA SER A 4 25.43 65.74 2.42
C SER A 4 23.98 65.17 2.57
N LEU A 5 23.15 65.82 3.39
CA LEU A 5 21.69 66.02 3.24
C LEU A 5 20.63 65.03 3.78
N ARG A 6 19.55 65.69 4.25
CA ARG A 6 18.32 65.28 4.97
C ARG A 6 17.26 64.59 4.09
N PHE A 7 16.26 63.90 4.68
CA PHE A 7 14.80 64.25 4.69
C PHE A 7 13.88 63.07 5.13
N PHE A 8 12.63 63.42 5.43
CA PHE A 8 11.50 62.73 6.10
C PHE A 8 10.95 61.39 5.50
N LEU A 9 10.26 60.62 6.39
CA LEU A 9 9.29 59.48 6.32
C LEU A 9 8.54 59.19 4.99
N PRO A 10 7.95 57.98 4.70
CA PRO A 10 7.11 57.17 5.61
C PRO A 10 7.07 55.61 5.46
N LEU A 11 6.25 54.98 6.32
CA LEU A 11 5.92 53.55 6.46
C LEU A 11 5.70 52.77 5.14
N SER A 12 6.15 51.51 5.11
CA SER A 12 5.39 50.44 4.45
C SER A 12 5.68 49.04 5.02
N ARG A 13 4.56 48.32 5.16
CA ARG A 13 4.28 46.95 5.64
C ARG A 13 5.40 45.90 5.50
N CYS A 14 5.55 45.07 6.54
CA CYS A 14 5.58 43.62 6.38
C CYS A 14 5.30 42.92 7.73
N SER A 15 4.25 42.10 7.78
CA SER A 15 3.88 41.29 8.93
C SER A 15 4.89 40.16 9.16
N SER A 16 5.40 40.02 10.39
CA SER A 16 6.10 38.81 10.83
C SER A 16 5.22 38.09 11.85
N VAL A 17 4.64 36.96 11.45
CA VAL A 17 4.05 35.99 12.39
C VAL A 17 5.18 35.02 12.77
N LEU A 18 5.48 35.02 14.06
CA LEU A 18 6.46 34.18 14.73
C LEU A 18 5.93 32.73 14.77
N LEU A 19 6.54 31.81 14.03
CA LEU A 19 6.26 30.38 14.14
C LEU A 19 7.33 29.73 15.03
N LEU A 20 6.96 29.33 16.24
CA LEU A 20 7.79 28.51 17.12
C LEU A 20 8.00 27.13 16.47
N ALA A 21 9.23 26.82 16.06
CA ALA A 21 9.61 25.47 15.66
C ALA A 21 10.03 24.69 16.91
N VAL A 22 9.28 23.66 17.28
CA VAL A 22 9.71 22.66 18.26
C VAL A 22 10.62 21.68 17.53
N PHE A 23 11.93 21.76 17.80
CA PHE A 23 12.90 20.75 17.37
C PHE A 23 12.80 19.55 18.32
N SER A 24 12.16 18.46 17.88
CA SER A 24 12.34 17.16 18.53
C SER A 24 13.60 16.51 17.95
N MET A 25 14.59 16.31 18.82
CA MET A 25 15.80 15.54 18.54
C MET A 25 15.52 14.11 19.04
N GLU A 26 15.10 13.21 18.15
CA GLU A 26 14.88 11.80 18.48
C GLU A 26 16.16 11.00 18.16
N LEU A 27 16.64 10.24 19.13
CA LEU A 27 17.81 9.37 19.04
C LEU A 27 17.59 8.26 17.98
N ALA A 28 18.69 7.90 17.31
CA ALA A 28 18.82 6.86 16.30
C ALA A 28 18.03 5.55 16.57
N HIS A 29 16.80 5.49 16.04
CA HIS A 29 16.15 4.30 15.52
C HIS A 29 15.64 4.69 14.12
N GLY A 30 15.87 3.85 13.12
CA GLY A 30 15.70 4.18 11.70
C GLY A 30 14.43 4.99 11.44
N GLN A 31 14.61 6.19 10.86
CA GLN A 31 13.49 7.07 10.53
C GLN A 31 12.44 6.26 9.74
N PRO A 32 11.13 6.37 10.05
CA PRO A 32 10.12 5.79 9.18
C PRO A 32 10.37 6.32 7.77
N ILE A 33 10.62 5.41 6.82
CA ILE A 33 11.00 5.79 5.46
C ILE A 33 9.83 6.58 4.87
N GLN A 34 9.99 7.90 4.83
CA GLN A 34 8.95 8.86 4.49
C GLN A 34 8.24 8.45 3.18
N GLN A 35 6.91 8.35 3.20
CA GLN A 35 6.15 8.11 1.98
C GLN A 35 6.45 9.21 0.96
N PRO A 36 6.67 8.86 -0.32
CA PRO A 36 6.99 9.86 -1.31
C PRO A 36 5.76 10.73 -1.57
N LYS A 37 5.96 12.04 -1.42
CA LYS A 37 4.90 13.02 -1.66
C LYS A 37 4.53 13.03 -3.14
N MET A 38 3.32 12.58 -3.44
CA MET A 38 2.78 12.68 -4.79
C MET A 38 2.50 14.14 -5.17
N GLN A 39 2.81 14.47 -6.42
CA GLN A 39 2.46 15.72 -7.08
C GLN A 39 1.58 15.42 -8.27
N PHE A 40 0.67 16.34 -8.56
CA PHE A 40 -0.31 16.17 -9.62
C PHE A 40 -0.39 17.44 -10.44
N THR A 41 -0.33 17.27 -11.75
CA THR A 41 -0.51 18.35 -12.72
C THR A 41 -1.53 17.92 -13.77
N PRO A 42 -2.31 18.85 -14.35
CA PRO A 42 -3.15 18.52 -15.51
C PRO A 42 -2.34 17.84 -16.62
N GLY A 43 -2.90 16.78 -17.19
CA GLY A 43 -2.32 16.05 -18.32
C GLY A 43 -2.92 16.49 -19.66
N ALA A 44 -3.01 15.56 -20.60
CA ALA A 44 -3.86 15.71 -21.79
C ALA A 44 -5.35 15.77 -21.39
N ALA A 45 -6.24 15.99 -22.36
CA ALA A 45 -7.69 16.01 -22.10
C ALA A 45 -8.12 14.78 -21.28
N GLU A 46 -8.86 15.02 -20.20
CA GLU A 46 -9.40 13.98 -19.30
C GLU A 46 -8.34 13.14 -18.59
N THR A 47 -7.12 13.67 -18.42
CA THR A 47 -6.04 12.99 -17.69
C THR A 47 -5.31 13.92 -16.71
N TRP A 48 -4.72 13.31 -15.69
CA TRP A 48 -3.83 13.92 -14.72
C TRP A 48 -2.47 13.21 -14.76
N ASN A 49 -1.38 13.96 -14.62
CA ASN A 49 -0.06 13.37 -14.41
C ASN A 49 0.20 13.29 -12.91
N ALA A 50 0.31 12.07 -12.38
CA ALA A 50 0.75 11.80 -11.02
C ALA A 50 2.27 11.57 -11.04
N THR A 51 3.01 12.24 -10.17
CA THR A 51 4.48 12.09 -10.07
C THR A 51 4.93 11.95 -8.63
N TRP A 52 5.97 11.16 -8.39
CA TRP A 52 6.57 10.97 -7.07
C TRP A 52 8.05 10.64 -7.18
N GLN A 53 8.79 10.71 -6.07
CA GLN A 53 10.18 10.28 -6.01
C GLN A 53 10.24 8.85 -5.48
N GLY A 54 10.86 7.97 -6.25
CA GLY A 54 11.05 6.57 -5.90
C GLY A 54 12.09 6.37 -4.80
N VAL A 55 11.97 5.26 -4.08
CA VAL A 55 12.84 4.82 -2.99
C VAL A 55 13.46 3.47 -3.37
N ALA A 56 14.74 3.27 -3.03
CA ALA A 56 15.43 2.01 -3.33
C ALA A 56 14.74 0.83 -2.65
N GLY A 57 14.57 -0.30 -3.36
CA GLY A 57 13.93 -1.51 -2.83
C GLY A 57 12.42 -1.40 -2.63
N ARG A 58 11.79 -0.28 -3.02
CA ARG A 58 10.35 -0.07 -2.88
C ARG A 58 9.62 -0.37 -4.17
N THR A 59 8.60 -1.21 -4.08
CA THR A 59 7.59 -1.43 -5.14
C THR A 59 6.36 -0.59 -4.83
N TYR A 60 5.79 0.07 -5.85
CA TYR A 60 4.63 0.94 -5.73
C TYR A 60 3.44 0.39 -6.50
N PHE A 61 2.28 0.44 -5.87
CA PHE A 61 0.98 0.02 -6.41
C PHE A 61 0.01 1.21 -6.32
N PRO A 62 -0.16 1.97 -7.42
CA PRO A 62 -1.10 3.07 -7.47
C PRO A 62 -2.54 2.55 -7.33
N GLN A 63 -3.34 3.25 -6.53
CA GLN A 63 -4.76 2.98 -6.37
C GLN A 63 -5.57 4.25 -6.56
N TRP A 64 -6.81 4.08 -6.98
CA TRP A 64 -7.78 5.15 -7.08
C TRP A 64 -9.08 4.80 -6.37
N SER A 65 -9.82 5.83 -5.97
CA SER A 65 -11.11 5.69 -5.30
C SER A 65 -12.03 6.83 -5.72
N PRO A 66 -13.33 6.57 -5.98
CA PRO A 66 -14.30 7.65 -6.20
C PRO A 66 -14.80 8.28 -4.89
N ASP A 67 -14.65 7.59 -3.75
CA ASP A 67 -15.42 7.87 -2.52
C ASP A 67 -14.59 7.78 -1.22
N LEU A 68 -13.28 7.53 -1.30
CA LEU A 68 -12.35 7.20 -0.19
C LEU A 68 -12.63 5.89 0.54
N VAL A 69 -13.64 5.13 0.12
CA VAL A 69 -14.03 3.86 0.74
C VAL A 69 -13.63 2.71 -0.17
N THR A 70 -14.06 2.77 -1.41
CA THR A 70 -13.81 1.75 -2.44
C THR A 70 -12.49 2.07 -3.13
N TRP A 71 -11.46 1.25 -2.88
CA TRP A 71 -10.14 1.42 -3.48
C TRP A 71 -9.88 0.36 -4.55
N ASN A 72 -9.45 0.81 -5.71
CA ASN A 72 -9.19 -0.03 -6.87
C ASN A 72 -7.71 0.09 -7.25
N TYR A 73 -7.06 -1.03 -7.50
CA TYR A 73 -5.71 -1.04 -8.06
C TYR A 73 -5.70 -0.54 -9.50
N MET A 74 -4.70 0.26 -9.84
CA MET A 74 -4.39 0.57 -11.23
C MET A 74 -3.52 -0.57 -11.79
N PRO A 75 -3.69 -0.94 -13.07
CA PRO A 75 -2.84 -1.94 -13.72
C PRO A 75 -1.47 -1.36 -14.05
N HIS A 76 -0.75 -0.89 -13.03
CA HIS A 76 0.56 -0.25 -13.13
C HIS A 76 1.39 -0.52 -11.89
N MET A 77 2.69 -0.74 -12.07
CA MET A 77 3.67 -0.89 -10.99
C MET A 77 4.91 -0.09 -11.28
N GLU A 78 5.53 0.45 -10.24
CA GLU A 78 6.85 1.07 -10.30
C GLU A 78 7.77 0.47 -9.25
N PHE A 79 9.06 0.41 -9.54
CA PHE A 79 10.06 -0.08 -8.59
C PHE A 79 11.25 0.88 -8.48
N GLY A 80 11.78 0.99 -7.26
CA GLY A 80 13.07 1.56 -6.98
C GLY A 80 13.12 3.09 -7.01
N THR A 81 14.35 3.61 -7.06
CA THR A 81 14.66 5.05 -6.99
C THR A 81 14.27 5.83 -8.25
N GLY A 82 14.31 7.16 -8.14
CA GLY A 82 14.22 8.09 -9.28
C GLY A 82 12.83 8.67 -9.46
N ALA A 83 12.69 9.64 -10.37
CA ALA A 83 11.40 10.27 -10.64
C ALA A 83 10.45 9.26 -11.30
N LYS A 84 9.26 9.11 -10.72
CA LYS A 84 8.19 8.24 -11.19
C LYS A 84 7.03 9.09 -11.72
N SER A 85 6.34 8.58 -12.73
CA SER A 85 5.19 9.27 -13.33
C SER A 85 4.16 8.28 -13.84
N LEU A 86 2.88 8.61 -13.64
CA LEU A 86 1.75 7.87 -14.19
C LEU A 86 0.74 8.85 -14.78
N SER A 87 0.27 8.56 -15.98
CA SER A 87 -0.89 9.23 -16.57
C SER A 87 -2.17 8.56 -16.06
N VAL A 88 -3.02 9.34 -15.42
CA VAL A 88 -4.23 8.86 -14.74
C VAL A 88 -5.45 9.43 -15.45
N PRO A 89 -6.35 8.60 -15.98
CA PRO A 89 -7.61 9.11 -16.53
C PRO A 89 -8.47 9.70 -15.40
N ASP A 90 -9.32 10.67 -15.72
CA ASP A 90 -10.27 11.24 -14.74
C ASP A 90 -11.41 10.26 -14.35
N HIS A 91 -11.42 9.08 -14.98
CA HIS A 91 -12.42 8.02 -14.82
C HIS A 91 -13.86 8.49 -15.03
N GLY A 92 -14.05 9.58 -15.80
CA GLY A 92 -15.35 10.22 -16.00
C GLY A 92 -15.95 10.85 -14.74
N ALA A 93 -15.24 10.83 -13.61
CA ALA A 93 -15.73 11.31 -12.34
C ALA A 93 -15.51 12.82 -12.21
N SER A 94 -16.45 13.51 -11.55
CA SER A 94 -16.27 14.92 -11.18
C SER A 94 -15.17 15.08 -10.14
N GLN A 95 -14.96 14.06 -9.30
CA GLN A 95 -13.87 13.95 -8.35
C GLN A 95 -13.43 12.50 -8.18
N PHE A 96 -12.15 12.32 -7.89
CA PHE A 96 -11.60 11.03 -7.45
C PHE A 96 -10.41 11.27 -6.52
N PHE A 97 -9.96 10.20 -5.88
CA PHE A 97 -8.86 10.17 -4.95
C PHE A 97 -7.82 9.19 -5.45
N MET A 98 -6.56 9.44 -5.12
CA MET A 98 -5.46 8.52 -5.41
C MET A 98 -4.60 8.30 -4.19
N ARG A 99 -3.99 7.12 -4.12
CA ARG A 99 -2.93 6.80 -3.16
C ARG A 99 -1.87 5.90 -3.79
N LEU A 100 -0.70 5.83 -3.17
CA LEU A 100 0.33 4.85 -3.49
C LEU A 100 0.42 3.86 -2.33
N GLN A 101 0.01 2.62 -2.58
CA GLN A 101 0.44 1.50 -1.75
C GLN A 101 1.87 1.13 -2.10
N HIS A 102 2.62 0.58 -1.15
CA HIS A 102 3.98 0.16 -1.41
C HIS A 102 4.44 -0.98 -0.51
N VAL A 103 5.40 -1.75 -1.01
CA VAL A 103 6.15 -2.75 -0.24
C VAL A 103 7.63 -2.49 -0.37
N ASP A 104 8.33 -2.57 0.76
CA ASP A 104 9.78 -2.50 0.84
C ASP A 104 10.31 -3.93 0.95
N ASP A 105 10.84 -4.47 -0.15
CA ASP A 105 11.46 -5.79 -0.18
C ASP A 105 12.87 -5.68 -0.78
N PRO A 106 13.93 -5.82 0.06
CA PRO A 106 15.31 -5.72 -0.42
C PRO A 106 15.74 -6.88 -1.32
N SER A 107 14.96 -7.97 -1.39
CA SER A 107 15.23 -9.11 -2.29
C SER A 107 14.82 -8.83 -3.73
N ILE A 108 13.95 -7.83 -3.94
CA ILE A 108 13.48 -7.43 -5.26
C ILE A 108 14.52 -6.51 -5.90
N ALA A 109 15.05 -6.95 -7.05
CA ALA A 109 16.14 -6.26 -7.74
C ALA A 109 15.66 -5.21 -8.75
N ASP A 110 14.51 -5.45 -9.38
CA ASP A 110 13.95 -4.60 -10.43
C ASP A 110 12.43 -4.76 -10.57
N LEU A 111 11.83 -3.98 -11.47
CA LEU A 111 10.39 -4.02 -11.74
C LEU A 111 9.94 -5.38 -12.29
N THR A 112 10.76 -6.07 -13.09
CA THR A 112 10.40 -7.38 -13.64
C THR A 112 10.32 -8.43 -12.53
N ALA A 113 11.28 -8.41 -11.60
CA ALA A 113 11.24 -9.24 -10.40
C ALA A 113 10.01 -8.91 -9.55
N ALA A 114 9.72 -7.62 -9.33
CA ALA A 114 8.55 -7.20 -8.56
C ALA A 114 7.24 -7.68 -9.19
N ARG A 115 7.11 -7.61 -10.52
CA ARG A 115 5.90 -8.02 -11.26
C ARG A 115 5.64 -9.52 -11.19
N ASN A 116 6.70 -10.32 -11.23
CA ASN A 116 6.61 -11.79 -11.22
C ASN A 116 6.62 -12.40 -9.81
N ALA A 117 6.94 -11.60 -8.79
CA ALA A 117 6.86 -12.02 -7.40
C ALA A 117 5.40 -12.18 -6.96
N ASP A 118 5.23 -12.95 -5.91
CA ASP A 118 3.97 -13.22 -5.21
C ASP A 118 4.18 -12.72 -3.78
N PHE A 119 3.79 -11.46 -3.54
CA PHE A 119 4.18 -10.73 -2.32
C PHE A 119 3.39 -11.18 -1.11
N ASP A 120 2.12 -11.55 -1.28
CA ASP A 120 1.29 -12.07 -0.21
C ASP A 120 1.30 -13.60 -0.13
N ARG A 121 1.76 -14.31 -1.17
CA ARG A 121 1.94 -15.77 -1.21
C ARG A 121 0.64 -16.54 -1.37
N ASP A 122 -0.30 -15.98 -2.11
CA ASP A 122 -1.57 -16.65 -2.44
C ASP A 122 -1.51 -17.49 -3.73
N GLY A 123 -0.36 -17.50 -4.41
CA GLY A 123 -0.13 -18.26 -5.62
C GLY A 123 -0.34 -17.47 -6.92
N PHE A 124 -0.72 -16.19 -6.85
CA PHE A 124 -0.77 -15.30 -7.99
C PHE A 124 0.40 -14.32 -7.98
N SER A 125 0.95 -14.01 -9.16
CA SER A 125 1.97 -12.97 -9.25
C SER A 125 1.33 -11.59 -9.15
N ASN A 126 2.03 -10.63 -8.54
CA ASN A 126 1.58 -9.25 -8.37
C ASN A 126 1.01 -8.62 -9.66
N ALA A 127 1.67 -8.85 -10.81
CA ALA A 127 1.20 -8.32 -12.09
C ALA A 127 -0.09 -8.98 -12.57
N TYR A 128 -0.24 -10.29 -12.35
CA TYR A 128 -1.46 -11.01 -12.74
C TYR A 128 -2.67 -10.47 -11.98
N GLU A 129 -2.51 -10.24 -10.69
CA GLU A 129 -3.57 -9.72 -9.84
C GLU A 129 -4.02 -8.33 -10.28
N ILE A 130 -3.12 -7.35 -10.37
CA ILE A 130 -3.54 -5.97 -10.67
C ILE A 130 -3.93 -5.76 -12.14
N GLU A 131 -3.38 -6.54 -13.09
CA GLU A 131 -3.62 -6.36 -14.52
C GLU A 131 -4.75 -7.23 -15.05
N THR A 132 -5.03 -8.36 -14.39
CA THR A 132 -6.02 -9.34 -14.86
C THR A 132 -7.20 -9.48 -13.90
N LEU A 133 -6.95 -9.56 -12.58
CA LEU A 133 -7.99 -9.86 -11.60
C LEU A 133 -8.58 -8.61 -10.93
N GLY A 134 -7.81 -7.52 -10.86
CA GLY A 134 -8.13 -6.34 -10.07
C GLY A 134 -8.04 -6.56 -8.55
N THR A 135 -7.34 -7.61 -8.09
CA THR A 135 -7.17 -7.96 -6.67
C THR A 135 -5.93 -7.31 -6.04
N SER A 136 -5.72 -7.60 -4.75
CA SER A 136 -4.68 -6.97 -3.95
C SER A 136 -3.42 -7.81 -3.89
N PRO A 137 -2.28 -7.36 -4.46
CA PRO A 137 -1.02 -8.11 -4.43
C PRO A 137 -0.32 -8.15 -3.07
N LEU A 138 -0.98 -7.61 -2.04
CA LEU A 138 -0.43 -7.42 -0.71
C LEU A 138 -1.29 -8.08 0.36
N LEU A 139 -2.38 -8.75 -0.03
CA LEU A 139 -3.35 -9.32 0.88
C LEU A 139 -3.80 -10.68 0.37
N VAL A 140 -3.39 -11.70 1.11
CA VAL A 140 -4.01 -13.02 1.03
C VAL A 140 -5.42 -13.01 1.62
N PRO A 141 -6.36 -13.80 1.05
CA PRO A 141 -6.38 -14.23 -0.35
C PRO A 141 -6.60 -13.08 -1.34
N ALA A 142 -6.14 -13.21 -2.58
CA ALA A 142 -6.77 -12.50 -3.70
C ALA A 142 -8.24 -12.96 -3.79
N LEU A 143 -9.14 -12.15 -3.26
CA LEU A 143 -10.58 -12.39 -3.08
C LEU A 143 -11.39 -12.52 -4.40
N VAL A 144 -10.87 -13.22 -5.40
CA VAL A 144 -11.69 -13.63 -6.55
C VAL A 144 -12.58 -14.78 -6.13
N GLY A 145 -13.87 -14.47 -5.95
CA GLY A 145 -14.85 -15.44 -5.47
C GLY A 145 -14.82 -15.59 -3.96
N ASP A 146 -14.81 -14.47 -3.23
CA ASP A 146 -15.25 -14.34 -1.84
C ASP A 146 -16.56 -13.53 -1.89
N SER A 147 -17.70 -14.23 -1.95
CA SER A 147 -19.01 -13.64 -2.22
C SER A 147 -19.61 -12.94 -1.00
N ASP A 148 -19.22 -13.33 0.21
CA ASP A 148 -19.67 -12.77 1.47
C ASP A 148 -18.65 -11.82 2.14
N GLN A 149 -17.49 -11.63 1.51
CA GLN A 149 -16.47 -10.61 1.80
C GLN A 149 -15.89 -10.76 3.21
N ASP A 150 -15.73 -11.99 3.67
CA ASP A 150 -15.24 -12.29 5.01
C ASP A 150 -13.71 -12.54 5.02
N GLY A 151 -13.07 -12.59 3.85
CA GLY A 151 -11.65 -12.87 3.69
C GLY A 151 -11.34 -14.35 3.42
N LEU A 152 -12.35 -15.19 3.18
CA LEU A 152 -12.21 -16.58 2.77
C LEU A 152 -12.69 -16.74 1.32
N LEU A 153 -12.01 -17.59 0.55
CA LEU A 153 -12.49 -17.89 -0.80
C LEU A 153 -13.70 -18.82 -0.76
N ASP A 154 -14.75 -18.52 -1.52
CA ASP A 154 -15.93 -19.35 -1.73
C ASP A 154 -15.54 -20.79 -2.04
N SER A 155 -14.53 -20.98 -2.90
CA SER A 155 -14.09 -22.32 -3.30
C SER A 155 -13.51 -23.12 -2.14
N TRP A 156 -12.80 -22.47 -1.22
CA TRP A 156 -12.25 -23.07 -0.02
C TRP A 156 -13.35 -23.35 1.01
N GLU A 157 -14.24 -22.39 1.23
CA GLU A 157 -15.39 -22.57 2.11
C GLU A 157 -16.31 -23.69 1.64
N ILE A 158 -16.60 -23.76 0.34
CA ILE A 158 -17.36 -24.85 -0.27
C ILE A 158 -16.62 -26.19 -0.14
N GLN A 159 -15.29 -26.21 -0.29
CA GLN A 159 -14.50 -27.43 -0.16
C GLN A 159 -14.55 -28.02 1.26
N TYR A 160 -14.43 -27.18 2.29
CA TYR A 160 -14.30 -27.64 3.67
C TYR A 160 -15.61 -27.62 4.46
N PHE A 161 -16.54 -26.71 4.15
CA PHE A 161 -17.79 -26.51 4.90
C PHE A 161 -19.04 -26.68 4.04
N GLY A 162 -18.92 -26.63 2.71
CA GLY A 162 -20.04 -26.81 1.78
C GLY A 162 -21.01 -25.62 1.73
N ASN A 163 -20.66 -24.48 2.34
CA ASN A 163 -21.42 -23.24 2.35
C ASN A 163 -20.48 -22.04 2.62
N LEU A 164 -20.97 -20.82 2.36
CA LEU A 164 -20.30 -19.53 2.56
C LEU A 164 -20.81 -18.90 3.86
N SER A 165 -20.55 -19.53 4.99
CA SER A 165 -21.04 -19.01 6.27
C SER A 165 -20.00 -19.17 7.37
N GLN A 166 -18.80 -19.56 6.99
CA GLN A 166 -17.69 -19.44 7.90
C GLN A 166 -17.30 -17.98 8.02
N ILE A 167 -16.49 -17.72 9.04
CA ILE A 167 -15.88 -16.43 9.24
C ILE A 167 -14.39 -16.64 9.40
N ALA A 168 -13.60 -15.75 8.83
CA ALA A 168 -12.13 -15.75 8.92
C ALA A 168 -11.56 -16.01 10.33
N ASN A 169 -12.21 -15.51 11.39
CA ASN A 169 -11.71 -15.61 12.76
C ASN A 169 -12.25 -16.79 13.57
N ALA A 170 -13.05 -17.68 12.97
CA ALA A 170 -13.52 -18.89 13.63
C ALA A 170 -12.42 -19.96 13.69
N ASP A 171 -12.50 -20.85 14.68
CA ASP A 171 -11.64 -22.02 14.88
C ASP A 171 -12.58 -23.23 15.07
N PRO A 172 -13.07 -23.83 13.97
CA PRO A 172 -14.10 -24.85 14.02
C PRO A 172 -13.63 -26.18 14.62
N ASP A 173 -12.33 -26.49 14.48
CA ASP A 173 -11.75 -27.74 14.98
C ASP A 173 -11.09 -27.61 16.37
N GLY A 174 -10.89 -26.39 16.84
CA GLY A 174 -10.50 -26.08 18.21
C GLY A 174 -9.00 -26.29 18.48
N ASP A 175 -8.16 -26.21 17.46
CA ASP A 175 -6.72 -26.38 17.60
C ASP A 175 -5.95 -25.09 17.91
N GLY A 176 -6.66 -23.95 17.89
CA GLY A 176 -6.13 -22.63 18.18
C GLY A 176 -5.63 -21.85 16.97
N VAL A 177 -5.80 -22.37 15.75
CA VAL A 177 -5.57 -21.68 14.47
C VAL A 177 -6.93 -21.31 13.89
N ASN A 178 -7.08 -20.08 13.40
CA ASN A 178 -8.36 -19.65 12.81
C ASN A 178 -8.44 -19.95 11.30
N ASN A 179 -9.67 -19.98 10.76
CA ASN A 179 -9.96 -20.24 9.34
C ASN A 179 -9.10 -19.39 8.40
N GLN A 180 -8.82 -18.13 8.71
CA GLN A 180 -7.99 -17.26 7.88
C GLN A 180 -6.53 -17.73 7.88
N GLU A 181 -5.97 -18.01 9.04
CA GLU A 181 -4.61 -18.55 9.17
C GLU A 181 -4.50 -19.92 8.48
N GLU A 182 -5.52 -20.75 8.60
CA GLU A 182 -5.58 -22.05 7.95
C GLU A 182 -5.73 -21.96 6.44
N PHE A 183 -6.59 -21.07 5.97
CA PHE A 183 -6.75 -20.72 4.57
C PHE A 183 -5.40 -20.29 3.97
N ILE A 184 -4.70 -19.38 4.65
CA ILE A 184 -3.38 -18.88 4.24
C ILE A 184 -2.33 -20.00 4.24
N ASN A 185 -2.37 -20.89 5.22
CA ASN A 185 -1.41 -21.98 5.36
C ASN A 185 -1.75 -23.20 4.48
N GLY A 186 -2.90 -23.20 3.81
CA GLY A 186 -3.42 -24.36 3.08
C GLY A 186 -3.69 -25.57 3.96
N SER A 187 -3.98 -25.37 5.25
CA SER A 187 -4.38 -26.44 6.17
C SER A 187 -5.88 -26.76 6.04
N ASN A 188 -6.33 -27.79 6.78
CA ASN A 188 -7.71 -28.23 6.75
C ASN A 188 -8.41 -27.77 8.03
N PRO A 189 -9.40 -26.86 7.95
CA PRO A 189 -10.05 -26.22 9.08
C PRO A 189 -11.04 -27.07 9.86
N ASN A 190 -11.02 -28.37 9.58
CA ASN A 190 -11.83 -29.37 10.25
C ASN A 190 -10.96 -30.52 10.77
N HIS A 191 -9.64 -30.34 10.89
CA HIS A 191 -8.73 -31.43 11.23
C HIS A 191 -7.57 -31.02 12.13
N ILE A 192 -7.66 -31.45 13.39
CA ILE A 192 -6.60 -31.32 14.40
C ILE A 192 -5.47 -32.34 14.16
N PRO A 193 -4.18 -31.95 14.27
CA PRO A 193 -3.72 -30.55 14.26
C PRO A 193 -3.75 -30.00 12.83
N SER A 194 -3.88 -28.69 12.71
CA SER A 194 -3.52 -27.91 11.51
C SER A 194 -2.07 -28.23 11.17
N THR A 195 -1.85 -29.28 10.38
CA THR A 195 -0.50 -29.65 9.96
C THR A 195 -0.04 -28.58 8.99
N ALA A 196 0.75 -27.62 9.48
CA ALA A 196 1.57 -26.76 8.64
C ALA A 196 2.32 -27.64 7.62
N PRO A 197 2.56 -27.15 6.39
CA PRO A 197 3.39 -27.88 5.46
C PRO A 197 4.78 -28.19 6.09
N VAL A 198 5.25 -29.40 5.84
CA VAL A 198 6.54 -30.00 6.24
C VAL A 198 7.74 -29.04 6.06
N PRO A 199 8.86 -29.25 6.81
CA PRO A 199 9.72 -28.20 7.35
C PRO A 199 10.55 -27.46 6.30
N ILE A 200 10.55 -26.13 6.38
CA ILE A 200 11.70 -25.33 5.93
C ILE A 200 12.81 -25.61 6.95
N GLY A 201 13.85 -26.33 6.54
CA GLY A 201 14.90 -26.80 7.44
C GLY A 201 15.50 -25.68 8.30
N ASN A 202 15.64 -25.93 9.60
CA ASN A 202 16.41 -25.16 10.57
C ASN A 202 16.40 -23.64 10.38
N LEU A 203 15.36 -22.96 10.87
CA LEU A 203 15.48 -21.55 11.21
C LEU A 203 15.65 -21.42 12.73
N ASP A 204 16.87 -21.04 13.08
CA ASP A 204 17.24 -20.45 14.36
C ASP A 204 16.15 -19.46 14.83
N PRO A 205 15.67 -19.54 16.09
CA PRO A 205 14.69 -18.58 16.62
C PRO A 205 15.18 -17.12 16.62
N ASN A 206 16.42 -16.85 16.23
CA ASN A 206 16.96 -15.51 16.02
C ASN A 206 16.84 -14.94 14.59
N THR A 207 16.26 -15.67 13.62
CA THR A 207 16.08 -15.15 12.24
C THR A 207 14.64 -14.88 11.82
N VAL A 208 13.65 -15.13 12.68
CA VAL A 208 12.30 -14.58 12.49
C VAL A 208 12.34 -13.11 12.86
N THR A 209 12.85 -12.29 11.94
CA THR A 209 12.47 -10.88 11.92
C THR A 209 10.98 -10.92 11.68
N GLN A 210 10.20 -10.63 12.72
CA GLN A 210 8.78 -10.37 12.56
C GLN A 210 8.67 -9.41 11.38
N VAL A 211 8.10 -9.88 10.27
CA VAL A 211 7.52 -8.97 9.29
C VAL A 211 6.32 -8.44 10.03
N THR A 212 6.55 -7.46 10.90
CA THR A 212 5.49 -6.76 11.58
C THR A 212 4.59 -6.26 10.47
N ASN A 213 3.33 -6.66 10.55
CA ASN A 213 2.25 -6.14 9.76
C ASN A 213 2.28 -4.63 9.96
N ASN A 214 3.05 -3.95 9.11
CA ASN A 214 3.22 -2.52 9.15
C ASN A 214 1.95 -1.98 8.52
N TRP A 215 0.87 -2.00 9.29
CA TRP A 215 -0.27 -1.13 9.09
C TRP A 215 0.28 0.30 9.03
N GLN A 216 0.59 0.78 7.83
CA GLN A 216 1.12 2.11 7.61
C GLN A 216 0.04 2.98 6.97
N GLU A 217 -0.68 3.71 7.82
CA GLU A 217 -1.15 5.02 7.45
C GLU A 217 -0.08 6.06 7.85
N PRO A 218 0.11 7.16 7.10
CA PRO A 218 -0.88 7.80 6.26
C PRO A 218 -0.55 7.72 4.77
N VAL A 219 -1.42 7.08 3.98
CA VAL A 219 -1.43 7.28 2.53
C VAL A 219 -1.62 8.75 2.20
N SER A 220 -0.67 9.32 1.47
CA SER A 220 -0.85 10.66 0.90
C SER A 220 -1.96 10.59 -0.14
N PHE A 221 -3.18 10.97 0.24
CA PHE A 221 -4.28 11.13 -0.70
C PHE A 221 -4.47 12.60 -1.10
N LYS A 222 -4.94 12.80 -2.32
CA LYS A 222 -5.30 14.11 -2.85
C LYS A 222 -6.64 14.00 -3.55
N VAL A 223 -7.49 15.00 -3.33
CA VAL A 223 -8.80 15.10 -4.00
C VAL A 223 -8.59 15.81 -5.33
N PHE A 224 -9.10 15.21 -6.40
CA PHE A 224 -9.13 15.83 -7.72
C PHE A 224 -10.53 16.33 -8.01
N THR A 225 -10.63 17.47 -8.67
CA THR A 225 -11.90 18.00 -9.17
C THR A 225 -11.73 18.30 -10.65
N LYS A 226 -12.66 17.80 -11.46
CA LYS A 226 -12.78 18.17 -12.87
C LYS A 226 -13.04 19.68 -12.94
N ILE A 227 -12.11 20.42 -13.56
CA ILE A 227 -12.17 21.88 -13.71
C ILE A 227 -13.07 22.22 -14.90
#